data_AF-A0AAX2TMF6-F1
#
_entry.id   AF-A0AAX2TMF6-F1
#
_cell.length_a   1.000
_cell.length_b   1.000
_cell.length_c   1.000
_cell.angle_alpha   90.00
_cell.angle_beta   90.00
_cell.angle_gamma   90.00
#
_symmetry.space_group_name_H-M   'P 1'
#
loop_
_entity.id
_entity.type
_entity.pdbx_description
1 polymer ?
#
loop_
_entity_poly.entity_id
_entity_poly.type
_entity_poly.pdbx_seq_one_letter_code
_entity_poly.pdbx_strand_id
1 'polypeptide(L)'
;MKLKSLDFPTGYFYFDNAAINFDKVEVIAVGYRNTGKTIKISIEDVIHFRVVDESYFIDTFMDLISEDADRALLHENGGQSFFELLDERYAAWISKESYFPLNREFFKYYIFMFEQTFIEIIGSSATYSIIES
;
A
#
# COMPACT_ATOMS: atom_id res chain seq x y z
N MET A 1 -2.86 -13.30 -6.04
CA MET A 1 -1.68 -12.72 -5.34
C MET A 1 -2.07 -12.48 -3.90
N LYS A 2 -1.53 -13.19 -2.91
CA LYS A 2 -2.10 -13.13 -1.56
C LYS A 2 -1.98 -11.74 -0.92
N LEU A 3 -3.11 -11.05 -0.79
CA LEU A 3 -3.23 -9.77 -0.09
C LEU A 3 -3.73 -9.97 1.35
N LYS A 4 -3.26 -9.11 2.25
CA LYS A 4 -3.78 -9.00 3.62
C LYS A 4 -4.20 -7.57 3.89
N SER A 5 -5.46 -7.37 4.25
CA SER A 5 -5.95 -6.08 4.74
C SER A 5 -5.16 -5.64 5.97
N LEU A 6 -4.86 -4.34 6.05
CA LEU A 6 -4.23 -3.73 7.23
C LEU A 6 -5.24 -3.34 8.32
N ASP A 7 -6.53 -3.61 8.12
CA ASP A 7 -7.64 -3.15 8.98
C ASP A 7 -7.69 -1.62 9.14
N PHE A 8 -7.14 -0.91 8.14
CA PHE A 8 -7.25 0.53 8.00
C PHE A 8 -8.65 0.91 7.49
N PRO A 9 -9.04 2.20 7.57
CA PRO A 9 -10.35 2.63 7.08
C PRO A 9 -10.58 2.22 5.62
N THR A 10 -11.73 1.61 5.37
CA THR A 10 -12.16 1.22 4.02
C THR A 10 -12.74 2.41 3.26
N GLY A 11 -12.85 2.30 1.94
CA GLY A 11 -13.32 3.33 1.03
C GLY A 11 -12.23 3.86 0.11
N TYR A 12 -12.61 4.77 -0.79
CA TYR A 12 -11.67 5.35 -1.74
C TYR A 12 -10.93 6.53 -1.10
N PHE A 13 -9.65 6.68 -1.46
CA PHE A 13 -8.81 7.78 -1.00
C PHE A 13 -8.05 8.40 -2.18
N TYR A 14 -7.84 9.71 -2.09
CA TYR A 14 -6.84 10.40 -2.88
C TYR A 14 -5.52 10.44 -2.12
N PHE A 15 -4.43 10.30 -2.86
CA PHE A 15 -3.11 10.62 -2.36
C PHE A 15 -2.95 12.15 -2.31
N ASP A 16 -2.63 12.69 -1.13
CA ASP A 16 -2.33 14.12 -0.97
C ASP A 16 -0.83 14.36 -0.98
N ASN A 17 -0.11 13.77 -0.02
CA ASN A 17 1.34 13.88 0.03
C ASN A 17 1.98 12.71 0.80
N ALA A 18 3.28 12.56 0.62
CA ALA A 18 4.12 11.68 1.44
C ALA A 18 5.37 12.42 1.88
N ALA A 19 5.78 12.22 3.12
CA ALA A 19 7.01 12.76 3.68
C ALA A 19 7.89 11.62 4.19
N ILE A 20 9.18 11.72 3.93
CA ILE A 20 10.20 10.80 4.47
C ILE A 20 10.94 11.55 5.58
N ASN A 21 11.03 10.94 6.76
CA ASN A 21 11.78 11.48 7.89
C ASN A 21 12.67 10.38 8.46
N PHE A 22 13.97 10.48 8.20
CA PHE A 22 14.95 9.43 8.49
C PHE A 22 14.55 8.08 7.87
N ASP A 23 14.16 7.13 8.69
CA ASP A 23 13.73 5.77 8.38
C ASP A 23 12.20 5.64 8.41
N LYS A 24 11.46 6.73 8.52
CA LYS A 24 9.99 6.72 8.55
C LYS A 24 9.40 7.32 7.28
N VAL A 25 8.33 6.72 6.77
CA VAL A 25 7.45 7.33 5.77
C VAL A 25 6.10 7.66 6.39
N GLU A 26 5.63 8.88 6.15
CA GLU A 26 4.28 9.32 6.46
C GLU A 26 3.52 9.62 5.18
N VAL A 27 2.36 9.00 4.97
CA VAL A 27 1.48 9.19 3.82
C VAL A 27 0.17 9.83 4.28
N ILE A 28 -0.23 10.91 3.62
CA ILE A 28 -1.52 11.57 3.84
C ILE A 28 -2.50 11.11 2.75
N ALA A 29 -3.61 10.51 3.21
CA ALA A 29 -4.68 9.99 2.37
C ALA A 29 -5.97 10.76 2.67
N VAL A 30 -6.54 11.40 1.66
CA VAL A 30 -7.75 12.21 1.79
C VAL A 30 -8.95 11.39 1.32
N GLY A 31 -9.92 11.20 2.20
CA GLY A 31 -11.11 10.41 1.92
C GLY A 31 -11.89 10.94 0.71
N TYR A 32 -12.15 10.04 -0.23
CA TYR A 32 -12.96 10.26 -1.42
C TYR A 32 -14.16 9.33 -1.40
N ARG A 33 -15.39 9.85 -1.51
CA ARG A 33 -16.67 9.09 -1.48
C ARG A 33 -16.79 8.11 -0.28
N ASN A 34 -17.80 8.31 0.55
CA ASN A 34 -18.15 7.41 1.67
C ASN A 34 -17.17 7.35 2.87
N THR A 35 -16.10 8.15 2.88
CA THR A 35 -15.15 8.22 4.01
C THR A 35 -15.21 9.55 4.76
N GLY A 36 -15.09 10.69 4.06
CA GLY A 36 -15.09 12.03 4.65
C GLY A 36 -13.96 12.29 5.66
N LYS A 37 -13.00 11.36 5.76
CA LYS A 37 -11.91 11.35 6.72
C LYS A 37 -10.61 11.53 5.97
N THR A 38 -9.71 12.36 6.47
CA THR A 38 -8.31 12.29 6.07
C THR A 38 -7.53 11.52 7.13
N ILE A 39 -6.66 10.64 6.68
CA ILE A 39 -5.85 9.76 7.53
C ILE A 39 -4.38 9.97 7.23
N LYS A 40 -3.56 9.83 8.27
CA LYS A 40 -2.12 9.71 8.15
C LYS A 40 -1.74 8.26 8.36
N ILE A 41 -1.02 7.68 7.40
CA ILE A 41 -0.42 6.36 7.50
C ILE A 41 1.06 6.55 7.83
N SER A 42 1.56 5.82 8.82
CA SER A 42 2.97 5.85 9.26
C SER A 42 3.60 4.48 9.08
N ILE A 43 4.78 4.45 8.46
CA ILE A 43 5.56 3.24 8.23
C ILE A 43 6.96 3.45 8.78
N GLU A 44 7.39 2.58 9.67
CA GLU A 44 8.70 2.64 10.34
C GLU A 44 9.74 1.75 9.63
N ASP A 45 11.03 2.01 9.89
CA ASP A 45 12.19 1.27 9.35
C ASP A 45 12.14 1.07 7.83
N VAL A 46 11.82 2.12 7.08
CA VAL A 46 11.63 2.07 5.63
C VAL A 46 12.97 1.95 4.91
N ILE A 47 13.08 0.90 4.10
CA ILE A 47 14.24 0.64 3.22
C ILE A 47 13.92 0.84 1.73
N HIS A 48 12.63 0.95 1.40
CA HIS A 48 12.17 1.24 0.05
C HIS A 48 10.87 2.04 0.11
N PHE A 49 10.80 3.10 -0.70
CA PHE A 49 9.62 3.90 -0.90
C PHE A 49 9.54 4.33 -2.36
N ARG A 50 8.42 4.04 -3.00
CA ARG A 50 8.15 4.44 -4.38
C ARG A 50 6.70 4.90 -4.51
N VAL A 51 6.53 6.06 -5.14
CA VAL A 51 5.24 6.50 -5.67
C VAL A 51 5.20 6.09 -7.14
N VAL A 52 4.21 5.30 -7.52
CA VAL A 52 4.04 4.79 -8.88
C VAL A 52 2.83 5.44 -9.52
N ASP A 53 3.08 6.13 -10.64
CA ASP A 53 2.09 6.70 -11.54
C ASP A 53 2.05 5.97 -12.91
N GLU A 54 2.86 4.92 -13.08
CA GLU A 54 2.99 4.17 -14.32
C GLU A 54 1.87 3.13 -14.49
N SER A 55 1.06 3.30 -15.54
CA SER A 55 -0.05 2.38 -15.87
C SER A 55 0.39 0.92 -16.02
N TYR A 56 1.58 0.66 -16.56
CA TYR A 56 2.11 -0.70 -16.75
C TYR A 56 2.25 -1.48 -15.44
N PHE A 57 2.70 -0.80 -14.38
CA PHE A 57 2.84 -1.41 -13.08
C PHE A 57 1.47 -1.72 -12.47
N ILE A 58 0.53 -0.78 -12.61
CA ILE A 58 -0.86 -0.95 -12.16
C ILE A 58 -1.48 -2.15 -12.88
N ASP A 59 -1.34 -2.23 -14.20
CA ASP A 59 -1.86 -3.36 -14.99
C ASP A 59 -1.25 -4.69 -14.54
N THR A 60 0.07 -4.73 -14.32
CA THR A 60 0.76 -5.93 -13.82
C THR A 60 0.27 -6.34 -12.42
N PHE A 61 0.08 -5.37 -11.52
CA PHE A 61 -0.49 -5.63 -10.19
C PHE A 61 -1.93 -6.15 -10.29
N MET A 62 -2.76 -5.51 -11.12
CA MET A 62 -4.16 -5.85 -11.36
C MET A 62 -4.31 -7.25 -12.01
N ASP A 63 -3.37 -7.65 -12.86
CA ASP A 63 -3.33 -9.00 -13.43
C ASP A 63 -2.98 -10.06 -12.37
N LEU A 64 -2.08 -9.76 -11.44
CA LEU A 64 -1.64 -10.69 -10.39
C LEU A 64 -2.69 -10.91 -9.28
N ILE A 65 -3.56 -9.93 -9.02
CA ILE A 65 -4.70 -10.05 -8.08
C ILE A 65 -5.94 -10.73 -8.70
N SER A 66 -5.90 -11.14 -9.97
CA SER A 66 -7.08 -11.67 -10.68
C SER A 66 -7.57 -13.05 -10.18
N GLU A 67 -6.95 -13.61 -9.14
CA GLU A 67 -7.48 -14.75 -8.38
C GLU A 67 -8.71 -14.31 -7.55
N ASP A 68 -9.83 -15.05 -7.65
CA ASP A 68 -11.17 -14.63 -7.19
C ASP A 68 -11.27 -14.16 -5.72
N ALA A 69 -10.38 -14.64 -4.83
CA ALA A 69 -10.38 -14.28 -3.41
C ALA A 69 -9.85 -12.85 -3.14
N ASP A 70 -8.87 -12.38 -3.91
CA ASP A 70 -8.27 -11.05 -3.73
C ASP A 70 -9.19 -9.95 -4.30
N ARG A 71 -9.96 -10.28 -5.36
CA ARG A 71 -10.98 -9.39 -5.94
C ARG A 71 -12.08 -9.02 -4.95
N ALA A 72 -12.51 -9.95 -4.10
CA ALA A 72 -13.52 -9.68 -3.09
C ALA A 72 -13.09 -8.55 -2.13
N LEU A 73 -11.82 -8.53 -1.72
CA LEU A 73 -11.27 -7.49 -0.83
C LEU A 73 -11.25 -6.09 -1.46
N LEU A 74 -11.12 -6.01 -2.79
CA LEU A 74 -11.13 -4.75 -3.53
C LEU A 74 -12.56 -4.23 -3.81
N HIS A 75 -13.55 -5.12 -3.83
CA HIS A 75 -14.92 -4.77 -4.24
C HIS A 75 -15.95 -4.74 -3.10
N GLU A 76 -15.76 -5.48 -2.00
CA GLU A 76 -16.71 -5.47 -0.88
C GLU A 76 -16.56 -4.21 -0.01
N ASN A 77 -17.69 -3.64 0.43
CA ASN A 77 -17.79 -2.49 1.36
C ASN A 77 -17.10 -1.17 0.93
N GLY A 78 -17.10 -0.87 -0.37
CA GLY A 78 -16.50 0.37 -0.88
C GLY A 78 -14.98 0.29 -1.11
N GLY A 79 -14.41 -0.91 -1.00
CA GLY A 79 -13.03 -1.26 -1.35
C GLY A 79 -12.03 -1.05 -0.21
N GLN A 80 -11.11 -1.99 -0.04
CA GLN A 80 -9.90 -1.81 0.78
C GLN A 80 -8.81 -1.16 -0.07
N SER A 81 -8.17 -0.11 0.45
CA SER A 81 -7.09 0.62 -0.25
C SER A 81 -5.68 0.30 0.25
N PHE A 82 -5.55 -0.38 1.39
CA PHE A 82 -4.26 -0.52 2.09
C PHE A 82 -3.99 -1.97 2.45
N PHE A 83 -2.89 -2.52 1.93
CA PHE A 83 -2.58 -3.93 2.01
C PHE A 83 -1.14 -4.21 2.42
N GLU A 84 -0.95 -5.31 3.15
CA GLU A 84 0.31 -6.05 3.22
C GLU A 84 0.30 -7.14 2.14
N LEU A 85 1.37 -7.22 1.37
CA LEU A 85 1.54 -8.24 0.34
C LEU A 85 2.27 -9.46 0.92
N LEU A 86 1.61 -10.62 0.85
CA LEU A 86 2.15 -11.88 1.37
C LEU A 86 2.80 -12.75 0.28
N ASP A 87 2.48 -12.53 -0.99
CA ASP A 87 2.99 -13.33 -2.11
C ASP A 87 4.51 -13.16 -2.30
N GLU A 88 5.25 -14.26 -2.39
CA GLU A 88 6.70 -14.27 -2.58
C GLU A 88 7.10 -13.95 -4.02
N ARG A 89 6.23 -14.23 -5.01
CA ARG A 89 6.56 -14.07 -6.44
C ARG A 89 6.78 -12.61 -6.81
N TYR A 90 5.93 -11.74 -6.27
CA TYR A 90 6.02 -10.31 -6.54
C TYR A 90 7.17 -9.65 -5.77
N ALA A 91 7.39 -10.05 -4.51
CA ALA A 91 8.58 -9.62 -3.78
C ALA A 91 9.87 -10.10 -4.46
N ALA A 92 9.88 -11.29 -5.04
CA ALA A 92 11.01 -11.80 -5.83
C ALA A 92 11.21 -11.04 -7.15
N TRP A 93 10.13 -10.54 -7.78
CA TRP A 93 10.22 -9.66 -8.95
C TRP A 93 10.82 -8.30 -8.58
N ILE A 94 10.29 -7.64 -7.53
CA ILE A 94 10.85 -6.38 -7.00
C ILE A 94 12.31 -6.56 -6.55
N SER A 95 12.65 -7.69 -5.91
CA SER A 95 14.02 -7.99 -5.48
C SER A 95 14.99 -8.26 -6.64
N LYS A 96 14.49 -8.59 -7.83
CA LYS A 96 15.34 -8.65 -9.05
C LYS A 96 15.65 -7.25 -9.58
N GLU A 97 14.74 -6.31 -9.36
CA GLU A 97 14.87 -4.91 -9.78
C GLU A 97 15.58 -4.03 -8.74
N SER A 98 15.61 -4.44 -7.45
CA SER A 98 16.11 -3.63 -6.33
C SER A 98 17.11 -4.40 -5.46
N TYR A 99 18.22 -3.75 -5.12
CA TYR A 99 19.35 -4.31 -4.37
C TYR A 99 18.95 -4.75 -2.94
N PHE A 100 19.33 -5.99 -2.58
CA PHE A 100 19.26 -6.69 -1.28
C PHE A 100 18.11 -7.69 -1.08
N PRO A 101 18.39 -8.90 -0.54
CA PRO A 101 17.36 -9.87 -0.19
C PRO A 101 16.50 -9.36 0.97
N LEU A 102 15.18 -9.33 0.76
CA LEU A 102 14.19 -8.92 1.74
C LEU A 102 14.13 -9.91 2.93
N ASN A 103 14.55 -9.49 4.13
CA ASN A 103 14.31 -10.28 5.35
C ASN A 103 12.88 -10.04 5.86
N ARG A 104 11.99 -10.99 5.59
CA ARG A 104 10.56 -10.91 5.95
C ARG A 104 10.24 -11.01 7.44
N GLU A 105 11.21 -11.40 8.28
CA GLU A 105 11.04 -11.34 9.74
C GLU A 105 11.03 -9.89 10.25
N PHE A 106 11.74 -8.99 9.55
CA PHE A 106 11.88 -7.59 9.93
C PHE A 106 11.16 -6.62 9.01
N PHE A 107 10.96 -6.98 7.74
CA PHE A 107 10.39 -6.10 6.73
C PHE A 107 9.18 -6.71 6.03
N LYS A 108 8.15 -5.89 5.86
CA LYS A 108 6.92 -6.20 5.16
C LYS A 108 6.80 -5.33 3.93
N TYR A 109 6.04 -5.84 2.96
CA TYR A 109 5.73 -5.12 1.75
C TYR A 109 4.33 -4.55 1.86
N TYR A 110 4.21 -3.23 1.77
CA TYR A 110 2.95 -2.51 1.76
C TYR A 110 2.64 -1.93 0.39
N ILE A 111 1.38 -2.06 -0.02
CA ILE A 111 0.85 -1.44 -1.23
C ILE A 111 -0.39 -0.65 -0.85
N PHE A 112 -0.36 0.65 -1.15
CA PHE A 112 -1.47 1.56 -0.95
C PHE A 112 -2.01 2.02 -2.29
N MET A 113 -3.30 1.80 -2.49
CA MET A 113 -4.03 2.07 -3.71
C MET A 113 -4.88 3.32 -3.53
N PHE A 114 -4.57 4.34 -4.33
CA PHE A 114 -5.34 5.57 -4.46
C PHE A 114 -5.95 5.63 -5.87
N GLU A 115 -6.93 6.52 -6.06
CA GLU A 115 -7.67 6.64 -7.33
C GLU A 115 -6.76 6.75 -8.57
N GLN A 116 -5.60 7.41 -8.44
CA GLN A 116 -4.68 7.72 -9.55
C GLN A 116 -3.24 7.36 -9.26
N THR A 117 -2.96 6.73 -8.12
CA THR A 117 -1.58 6.57 -7.64
C THR A 117 -1.48 5.32 -6.81
N PHE A 118 -0.34 4.64 -6.93
CA PHE A 118 0.03 3.54 -6.06
C PHE A 118 1.26 3.94 -5.26
N ILE A 119 1.30 3.51 -4.01
CA ILE A 119 2.50 3.67 -3.19
C ILE A 119 2.97 2.30 -2.76
N GLU A 120 4.25 2.04 -3.02
CA GLU A 120 4.96 0.84 -2.61
C GLU A 120 5.93 1.20 -1.50
N ILE A 121 5.87 0.45 -0.40
CA ILE A 121 6.74 0.69 0.75
C ILE A 121 7.23 -0.64 1.30
N ILE A 122 8.52 -0.74 1.56
CA ILE A 122 9.09 -1.82 2.36
C ILE A 122 9.55 -1.23 3.69
N GLY A 123 8.94 -1.67 4.78
CA GLY A 123 9.22 -1.22 6.14
C GLY A 123 8.78 -2.24 7.19
N SER A 124 9.02 -1.98 8.47
CA SER A 124 8.79 -2.97 9.54
C SER A 124 7.33 -3.06 9.99
N SER A 125 6.66 -1.92 10.09
CA SER A 125 5.29 -1.83 10.59
C SER A 125 4.55 -0.65 9.99
N ALA A 126 3.24 -0.81 9.77
CA ALA A 126 2.36 0.24 9.28
C ALA A 126 1.25 0.49 10.31
N THR A 127 0.97 1.77 10.58
CA THR A 127 -0.12 2.24 11.46
C THR A 127 -0.87 3.39 10.81
N TYR A 128 -2.08 3.72 11.29
CA TYR A 128 -2.82 4.88 10.83
C TYR A 128 -3.39 5.71 11.99
N SER A 129 -3.61 6.99 11.74
CA SER A 129 -4.35 7.92 12.60
C SER A 129 -5.30 8.78 11.78
N ILE A 130 -6.46 9.12 12.33
CA ILE A 130 -7.38 10.09 11.72
C ILE A 130 -6.85 11.50 11.99
N ILE A 131 -6.88 12.37 10.97
CA ILE A 131 -6.60 13.80 11.12
C ILE A 131 -7.94 14.50 11.29
N GLU A 132 -8.18 15.04 12.49
CA GLU A 132 -9.33 15.89 12.76
C GLU A 132 -9.03 17.31 12.29
N SER A 133 -9.98 17.89 11.55
CA SER A 133 -9.98 19.26 11.05
C SER A 133 -10.54 20.24 12.08
#